data_AF-A0A9D8JNA6-F1
#
_entry.id   AF-A0A9D8JNA6-F1
#
_cell.length_a   1.000
_cell.length_b   1.000
_cell.length_c   1.000
_cell.angle_alpha   90.00
_cell.angle_beta   90.00
_cell.angle_gamma   90.00
#
_symmetry.space_group_name_H-M   'P 1'
#
loop_
_entity.id
_entity.type
_entity.pdbx_description
1 polymer ?
#
loop_
_entity_poly.entity_id
_entity_poly.type
_entity_poly.pdbx_seq_one_letter_code
_entity_poly.pdbx_strand_id
1 'polypeptide(L)'
;MKIIWAILIVVVVLPVVGIAAFVGYDIVQDRQHVVFTEESVLAYTDWKTYPTKQMKPIFTLAANTNAKVRRIRHGKDYMAIKVQGEKGQVGWIFFGQSSFKIKKATEQRLPVDRR
;
A
#
# COMPACT_ATOMS: atom_id res chain seq x y z
N MET A 1 -35.25 30.13 6.46
CA MET A 1 -34.42 29.34 7.39
C MET A 1 -34.13 27.92 6.90
N LYS A 2 -35.12 27.09 6.52
CA LYS A 2 -34.90 25.69 6.07
C LYS A 2 -33.96 25.53 4.85
N ILE A 3 -34.03 26.45 3.89
CA ILE A 3 -33.20 26.42 2.67
C ILE A 3 -31.71 26.68 2.99
N ILE A 4 -31.43 27.57 3.93
CA ILE A 4 -30.06 27.89 4.35
C ILE A 4 -29.40 26.66 4.97
N TRP A 5 -30.13 25.92 5.81
CA TRP A 5 -29.67 24.65 6.37
C TRP A 5 -29.44 23.56 5.32
N ALA A 6 -30.33 23.46 4.32
CA ALA A 6 -30.15 22.50 3.22
C ALA A 6 -28.90 22.82 2.39
N ILE A 7 -28.66 24.10 2.07
CA ILE A 7 -27.44 24.53 1.36
C ILE A 7 -26.20 24.25 2.21
N LEU A 8 -26.24 24.53 3.51
CA LEU A 8 -25.11 24.26 4.42
C LEU A 8 -24.79 22.77 4.50
N ILE A 9 -25.80 21.90 4.55
CA ILE A 9 -25.63 20.44 4.51
C ILE A 9 -25.00 20.02 3.18
N VAL A 10 -25.49 20.52 2.04
CA VAL A 10 -24.94 20.16 0.73
C VAL A 10 -23.48 20.62 0.59
N VAL A 11 -23.18 21.85 1.00
CA VAL A 11 -21.84 22.46 0.91
C VAL A 11 -20.83 21.79 1.86
N VAL A 12 -21.27 21.21 2.98
CA VAL A 12 -20.35 20.52 3.92
C VAL A 12 -20.28 19.03 3.65
N VAL A 13 -21.42 18.37 3.43
CA VAL A 13 -21.50 16.91 3.31
C VAL A 13 -20.94 16.44 1.96
N LEU A 14 -21.26 17.11 0.84
CA LEU A 14 -20.79 16.64 -0.47
C LEU A 14 -19.26 16.67 -0.59
N PRO A 15 -18.53 17.72 -0.14
CA PRO A 15 -17.07 17.70 -0.19
C PRO A 15 -16.47 16.61 0.69
N VAL A 16 -17.02 16.38 1.89
CA VAL A 16 -16.52 15.33 2.79
C VAL A 16 -16.70 13.95 2.16
N VAL A 17 -17.87 13.67 1.57
CA VAL A 17 -18.14 12.41 0.86
C VAL A 17 -17.24 12.28 -0.38
N GLY A 18 -17.05 13.37 -1.13
CA GLY A 18 -16.18 13.40 -2.31
C GLY A 18 -14.72 13.07 -1.96
N ILE A 19 -14.18 13.68 -0.91
CA ILE A 19 -12.82 13.41 -0.41
C ILE A 19 -12.71 11.95 0.06
N ALA A 20 -13.69 11.46 0.82
CA ALA A 20 -13.69 10.08 1.30
C ALA A 20 -13.72 9.06 0.13
N ALA A 21 -14.54 9.32 -0.90
CA ALA A 21 -14.61 8.49 -2.10
C ALA A 21 -13.28 8.50 -2.86
N PHE A 22 -12.66 9.67 -3.01
CA PHE A 22 -11.36 9.81 -3.68
C PHE A 22 -10.25 9.04 -2.94
N VAL A 23 -10.15 9.20 -1.62
CA VAL A 23 -9.17 8.45 -0.80
C VAL A 23 -9.45 6.95 -0.83
N GLY A 24 -10.72 6.55 -0.81
CA GLY A 24 -11.11 5.15 -0.93
C GLY A 24 -10.68 4.53 -2.26
N TYR A 25 -10.89 5.25 -3.36
CA TYR A 25 -10.48 4.80 -4.70
C TYR A 25 -8.97 4.60 -4.79
N ASP A 26 -8.18 5.54 -4.26
CA ASP A 26 -6.72 5.45 -4.21
C ASP A 26 -6.24 4.21 -3.42
N ILE A 27 -6.87 3.91 -2.29
CA ILE A 27 -6.57 2.69 -1.52
C ILE A 27 -6.91 1.42 -2.31
N VAL A 28 -8.01 1.43 -3.07
CA VAL A 28 -8.42 0.29 -3.89
C VAL A 28 -7.41 0.05 -5.01
N GLN A 29 -6.96 1.11 -5.68
CA GLN A 29 -5.93 1.05 -6.72
C GLN A 29 -4.62 0.44 -6.18
N ASP A 30 -4.16 0.88 -5.00
CA ASP A 30 -2.98 0.29 -4.36
C ASP A 30 -3.13 -1.23 -4.15
N ARG A 31 -4.31 -1.67 -3.69
CA ARG A 31 -4.58 -3.08 -3.37
C ARG A 31 -4.69 -3.99 -4.59
N GLN A 32 -4.70 -3.43 -5.80
CA GLN A 32 -4.61 -4.21 -7.03
C GLN A 32 -3.19 -4.69 -7.32
N HIS A 33 -2.21 -4.34 -6.48
CA HIS A 33 -0.82 -4.73 -6.64
C HIS A 33 -0.40 -5.85 -5.66
N VAL A 34 0.65 -6.56 -6.07
CA VAL A 34 1.37 -7.54 -5.26
C VAL A 34 2.86 -7.19 -5.31
N VAL A 35 3.56 -7.44 -4.21
CA VAL A 35 5.01 -7.35 -4.16
C VAL A 35 5.58 -8.75 -4.22
N PHE A 36 6.45 -9.00 -5.20
CA PHE A 36 7.29 -10.19 -5.26
C PHE A 36 8.66 -9.83 -4.70
N THR A 37 9.07 -10.50 -3.64
CA THR A 37 10.39 -10.31 -3.02
C THR A 37 11.39 -11.25 -3.67
N GLU A 38 12.48 -10.75 -4.25
CA GLU A 38 13.57 -11.60 -4.76
C GLU A 38 14.51 -12.00 -3.62
N GLU A 39 14.70 -11.08 -2.67
CA GLU A 39 15.47 -11.26 -1.45
C GLU A 39 14.58 -11.11 -0.22
N SER A 40 15.09 -11.46 0.96
CA SER A 40 14.35 -11.23 2.20
C SER A 40 14.27 -9.73 2.50
N VAL A 41 13.08 -9.25 2.86
CA VAL A 41 12.82 -7.82 3.07
C VAL A 41 12.31 -7.58 4.47
N LEU A 42 12.98 -6.69 5.20
CA LEU A 42 12.55 -6.31 6.55
C LEU A 42 11.37 -5.34 6.46
N ALA A 43 10.32 -5.61 7.24
CA ALA A 43 9.15 -4.76 7.33
C ALA A 43 9.12 -4.00 8.67
N TYR A 44 8.66 -2.74 8.64
CA TYR A 44 8.67 -1.80 9.77
C TYR A 44 7.26 -1.29 10.10
N THR A 45 7.10 -0.73 11.31
CA THR A 45 5.82 -0.21 11.79
C THR A 45 5.41 1.11 11.14
N ASP A 46 6.38 1.98 10.83
CA ASP A 46 6.15 3.33 10.30
C ASP A 46 6.79 3.50 8.92
N TRP A 47 6.16 4.34 8.10
CA TRP A 47 6.59 4.71 6.75
C TRP A 47 7.13 6.14 6.67
N LYS A 48 6.93 6.97 7.70
CA LYS A 48 7.27 8.41 7.68
C LYS A 48 8.76 8.71 7.62
N THR A 49 9.61 7.72 7.88
CA THR A 49 11.06 7.83 7.80
C THR A 49 11.62 6.59 7.12
N TYR A 50 12.60 6.78 6.23
CA TYR A 50 13.32 5.66 5.63
C TYR A 50 14.05 4.85 6.72
N PRO A 51 14.15 3.51 6.61
CA PRO A 51 14.77 2.67 7.62
C PRO A 51 16.20 3.09 7.93
N THR A 52 16.50 3.23 9.22
CA THR A 52 17.85 3.43 9.74
C THR A 52 18.25 2.22 10.58
N LYS A 53 19.54 2.12 10.93
CA LYS A 53 20.07 1.02 11.79
C LYS A 53 19.38 0.93 13.17
N GLN A 54 18.73 2.00 13.62
CA GLN A 54 18.06 2.06 14.93
C GLN A 54 16.61 1.55 14.86
N MET A 55 16.00 1.50 13.67
CA MET A 55 14.64 1.02 13.50
C MET A 55 14.61 -0.50 13.59
N LYS A 56 13.79 -1.03 14.49
CA LYS A 56 13.59 -2.48 14.64
C LYS A 56 12.52 -2.96 13.66
N PRO A 57 12.81 -3.99 12.85
CA PRO A 57 11.79 -4.60 12.01
C PRO A 57 10.80 -5.40 12.85
N ILE A 58 9.54 -5.43 12.41
CA ILE A 58 8.46 -6.17 13.06
C ILE A 58 8.30 -7.59 12.50
N PHE A 59 8.69 -7.80 11.25
CA PHE A 59 8.81 -9.12 10.62
C PHE A 59 9.68 -9.02 9.36
N THR A 60 9.97 -10.17 8.78
CA THR A 60 10.72 -10.30 7.53
C THR A 60 9.84 -11.03 6.51
N LEU A 61 9.71 -10.46 5.32
CA LEU A 61 9.20 -11.18 4.17
C LEU A 61 10.29 -12.11 3.65
N ALA A 62 9.96 -13.38 3.44
CA ALA A 62 10.91 -14.34 2.91
C ALA A 62 11.22 -14.02 1.44
N ALA A 63 12.40 -14.44 0.98
CA ALA A 63 12.76 -14.37 -0.43
C ALA A 63 11.82 -15.25 -1.27
N ASN A 64 11.62 -14.88 -2.53
CA ASN A 64 10.77 -15.55 -3.51
C ASN A 64 9.30 -15.70 -3.09
N THR A 65 8.77 -14.76 -2.29
CA THR A 65 7.37 -14.79 -1.86
C THR A 65 6.57 -13.62 -2.43
N ASN A 66 5.26 -13.81 -2.49
CA ASN A 66 4.32 -12.77 -2.89
C ASN A 66 3.62 -12.21 -1.66
N ALA A 67 3.70 -10.90 -1.46
CA ALA A 67 2.99 -10.20 -0.41
C ALA A 67 1.90 -9.31 -1.00
N LYS A 68 0.72 -9.29 -0.37
CA LYS A 68 -0.40 -8.44 -0.81
C LYS A 68 -0.12 -6.98 -0.44
N VAL A 69 -0.26 -6.07 -1.41
CA VAL A 69 -0.18 -4.64 -1.13
C VAL A 69 -1.47 -4.17 -0.48
N ARG A 70 -1.33 -3.35 0.57
CA ARG A 70 -2.42 -2.74 1.32
C ARG A 70 -2.48 -1.23 1.12
N ARG A 71 -1.34 -0.60 0.85
CA ARG A 71 -1.18 0.84 0.60
C ARG A 71 0.19 1.12 -0.01
N ILE A 72 0.28 2.14 -0.86
CA ILE A 72 1.55 2.73 -1.29
C ILE A 72 1.60 4.16 -0.76
N ARG A 73 2.76 4.57 -0.25
CA ARG A 73 3.01 5.93 0.22
C ARG A 73 4.34 6.42 -0.34
N HIS A 74 4.38 7.70 -0.67
CA HIS A 74 5.59 8.38 -1.11
C HIS A 74 6.06 9.28 0.04
N GLY A 75 7.28 9.02 0.52
CA GLY A 75 8.04 9.99 1.31
C GLY A 75 8.71 11.00 0.39
N LYS A 76 9.58 11.86 0.95
CA LYS A 76 10.29 12.88 0.18
C LYS A 76 11.13 12.26 -0.94
N ASP A 77 11.95 11.27 -0.58
CA ASP A 77 12.96 10.67 -1.48
C ASP A 77 12.84 9.14 -1.53
N TYR A 78 11.70 8.58 -1.10
CA TYR A 78 11.50 7.13 -1.05
C TYR A 78 10.04 6.75 -1.21
N MET A 79 9.81 5.49 -1.60
CA MET A 79 8.48 4.89 -1.65
C MET A 79 8.39 3.80 -0.58
N ALA A 80 7.30 3.82 0.19
CA ALA A 80 6.99 2.84 1.21
C ALA A 80 5.73 2.08 0.83
N ILE A 81 5.74 0.76 0.98
CA ILE A 81 4.65 -0.12 0.59
C ILE A 81 4.19 -0.87 1.81
N LYS A 82 2.91 -0.69 2.17
CA LYS A 82 2.28 -1.46 3.22
C LYS A 82 1.93 -2.83 2.65
N VAL A 83 2.50 -3.87 3.22
CA VAL A 83 2.32 -5.25 2.78
C VAL A 83 1.75 -6.09 3.91
N GLN A 84 1.02 -7.13 3.53
CA GLN A 84 0.61 -8.18 4.44
C GLN A 84 1.39 -9.46 4.15
N GLY A 85 2.11 -9.96 5.15
CA GLY A 85 2.80 -11.24 5.09
C GLY A 85 1.85 -12.43 5.20
N GLU A 86 2.36 -13.63 4.93
CA GLU A 86 1.58 -14.87 4.88
C GLU A 86 0.86 -15.19 6.21
N LYS A 87 1.49 -14.87 7.34
CA LYS A 87 0.93 -15.02 8.69
C LYS A 87 -0.05 -13.92 9.09
N GLY A 88 -0.46 -13.08 8.14
CA GLY A 88 -1.40 -11.97 8.35
C GLY A 88 -0.78 -10.71 8.97
N GLN A 89 0.51 -10.73 9.31
CA GLN A 89 1.26 -9.59 9.81
C GLN A 89 1.28 -8.46 8.77
N VAL A 90 1.24 -7.21 9.22
CA VAL A 90 1.19 -6.04 8.33
C VAL A 90 2.28 -5.06 8.68
N GLY A 91 3.04 -4.61 7.68
CA GLY A 91 4.17 -3.71 7.87
C GLY A 91 4.54 -2.97 6.60
N TRP A 92 5.49 -2.05 6.72
CA TRP A 92 5.98 -1.22 5.63
C TRP A 92 7.35 -1.71 5.17
N ILE A 93 7.48 -1.93 3.87
CA ILE A 93 8.76 -2.16 3.20
C ILE A 93 9.10 -0.94 2.36
N PHE A 94 10.38 -0.72 2.08
CA PHE A 94 10.86 0.48 1.43
C PHE A 94 11.54 0.15 0.11
N PHE A 95 11.15 0.86 -0.94
CA PHE A 95 11.79 0.75 -2.25
C PHE A 95 13.26 1.15 -2.14
N GLY A 96 14.14 0.35 -2.73
CA GLY A 96 15.60 0.54 -2.62
C GLY A 96 16.26 -0.12 -1.41
N GLN A 97 15.49 -0.69 -0.47
CA GLN A 97 16.04 -1.42 0.66
C GLN A 97 16.60 -2.80 0.26
N SER A 98 15.98 -3.43 -0.75
CA SER A 98 16.28 -4.78 -1.22
C SER A 98 15.62 -4.99 -2.59
N SER A 99 15.98 -6.08 -3.26
CA SER A 99 15.41 -6.43 -4.58
C SER A 99 13.99 -6.98 -4.43
N PHE A 100 13.00 -6.19 -4.84
CA PHE A 100 11.62 -6.64 -4.98
C PHE A 100 10.92 -5.95 -6.16
N LYS A 101 9.89 -6.59 -6.70
CA LYS A 101 9.12 -6.11 -7.86
C LYS A 101 7.65 -5.91 -7.48
N ILE A 102 7.05 -4.84 -7.96
CA ILE A 102 5.61 -4.60 -7.84
C ILE A 102 4.97 -5.08 -9.14
N LYS A 103 3.96 -5.94 -9.05
CA LYS A 103 3.18 -6.44 -10.20
C LYS A 103 1.71 -6.21 -9.95
N LYS A 104 0.90 -6.16 -11.02
CA LYS A 104 -0.56 -6.20 -10.83
C LYS A 104 -0.96 -7.60 -10.37
N ALA A 105 -1.88 -7.69 -9.40
CA ALA A 105 -2.39 -8.95 -8.88
C ALA A 105 -2.99 -9.83 -10.00
N THR A 106 -3.54 -9.21 -11.06
CA THR A 106 -4.08 -9.91 -12.23
C THR A 106 -3.00 -10.61 -13.07
N GLU A 107 -1.77 -10.10 -13.09
CA GLU A 107 -0.66 -10.67 -13.88
C GLU A 107 -0.09 -11.97 -13.26
N GLN A 108 -0.45 -12.29 -12.01
CA GLN A 108 -0.10 -13.58 -11.40
C GLN A 108 -0.85 -14.78 -12.00
N ARG A 109 -1.94 -14.55 -12.77
CA ARG A 109 -2.80 -15.64 -13.29
C ARG A 109 -2.42 -16.21 -14.65
N LEU A 110 -1.34 -15.77 -15.29
CA LEU A 110 -0.95 -16.30 -16.59
C LEU A 110 0.20 -17.30 -16.46
N PRO A 111 -0.05 -18.62 -16.47
CA PRO A 111 0.87 -19.51 -17.16
C PRO A 111 0.70 -19.24 -18.67
N VAL A 112 1.66 -18.55 -19.27
CA VAL A 112 1.83 -18.61 -20.73
C VAL A 112 2.46 -19.97 -21.03
N ASP A 113 1.63 -21.02 -21.03
CA ASP A 113 1.95 -22.24 -21.75
C ASP A 113 1.63 -21.98 -23.23
N ARG A 114 2.61 -21.43 -23.95
CA ARG A 114 2.63 -21.52 -25.41
C ARG A 114 3.47 -22.75 -25.76
N ARG A 115 2.78 -23.88 -25.91
CA ARG A 115 3.24 -24.95 -26.80
C ARG A 115 3.01 -24.54 -28.25
#